data_AF-A0A7S1KUZ4-F1
#
_entry.id   AF-A0A7S1KUZ4-F1
#
_cell.length_a   1.000
_cell.length_b   1.000
_cell.length_c   1.000
_cell.angle_alpha   90.00
_cell.angle_beta   90.00
_cell.angle_gamma   90.00
#
_symmetry.space_group_name_H-M   'P 1'
#
loop_
_entity.id
_entity.type
_entity.pdbx_description
1 polymer ?
#
loop_
_entity_poly.entity_id
_entity_poly.type
_entity_poly.pdbx_seq_one_letter_code
_entity_poly.pdbx_strand_id
1 'polypeptide(L)'
;EEKKKAKAAAAQALAEQQDAKALEEALPAAMELVTIAEDSLDAVTGAANPISVDDADEMTESVLVAISETEAAVAKSQEAIKAAYAKITANIKSAKDYAPEAKKVALTEYSALQEKLSETKKKLAPFERIRKSHEMKLECK
;
A
#
# COMPACT_ATOMS: atom_id res chain seq x y z
N GLU A 1 -14.49 -43.67 20.05
CA GLU A 1 -14.05 -42.26 20.05
C GLU A 1 -13.10 -41.92 18.90
N GLU A 2 -12.20 -42.82 18.50
CA GLU A 2 -11.26 -42.63 17.38
C GLU A 2 -11.93 -42.26 16.05
N LYS A 3 -13.02 -42.93 15.66
CA LYS A 3 -13.76 -42.59 14.42
C LYS A 3 -14.31 -41.16 14.41
N LYS A 4 -14.69 -40.61 15.57
CA LYS A 4 -15.15 -39.21 15.69
C LYS A 4 -13.98 -38.24 15.56
N LYS A 5 -12.83 -38.55 16.20
CA LYS A 5 -11.60 -37.76 16.08
C LYS A 5 -11.07 -37.74 14.64
N ALA A 6 -11.05 -38.89 13.97
CA ALA A 6 -10.61 -39.00 12.57
C ALA A 6 -11.52 -38.20 11.61
N LYS A 7 -12.85 -38.25 11.80
CA LYS A 7 -13.79 -37.46 11.00
C LYS A 7 -13.62 -35.95 11.21
N ALA A 8 -13.41 -35.52 12.46
CA ALA A 8 -13.15 -34.11 12.77
C ALA A 8 -11.83 -33.62 12.16
N ALA A 9 -10.76 -34.42 12.25
CA ALA A 9 -9.47 -34.10 11.64
C ALA A 9 -9.57 -34.02 10.10
N ALA A 10 -10.28 -34.93 9.46
CA ALA A 10 -10.49 -34.90 8.00
C ALA A 10 -11.32 -33.67 7.56
N ALA A 11 -12.37 -33.32 8.31
CA ALA A 11 -13.15 -32.12 8.04
C ALA A 11 -12.32 -30.84 8.21
N GLN A 12 -11.48 -30.77 9.23
CA GLN A 12 -10.56 -29.65 9.43
C GLN A 12 -9.54 -29.57 8.30
N ALA A 13 -8.91 -30.69 7.91
CA ALA A 13 -7.93 -30.70 6.81
C ALA A 13 -8.54 -30.25 5.48
N LEU A 14 -9.81 -30.60 5.21
CA LEU A 14 -10.52 -30.11 4.03
C LEU A 14 -10.77 -28.60 4.09
N ALA A 15 -11.19 -28.08 5.25
CA ALA A 15 -11.38 -26.65 5.45
C ALA A 15 -10.06 -25.88 5.25
N GLU A 16 -8.96 -26.38 5.84
CA GLU A 16 -7.62 -25.80 5.65
C GLU A 16 -7.22 -25.74 4.17
N GLN A 17 -7.47 -26.82 3.42
CA GLN A 17 -7.17 -26.84 1.99
C GLN A 17 -8.01 -25.83 1.19
N GLN A 18 -9.30 -25.72 1.51
CA GLN A 18 -10.20 -24.79 0.84
C GLN A 18 -9.82 -23.34 1.11
N ASP A 19 -9.55 -23.01 2.37
CA ASP A 19 -9.19 -21.66 2.79
C ASP A 19 -7.78 -21.26 2.31
N ALA A 20 -6.83 -22.21 2.29
CA ALA A 20 -5.51 -21.97 1.70
C ALA A 20 -5.60 -21.65 0.21
N LYS A 21 -6.46 -22.37 -0.53
CA LYS A 21 -6.71 -22.08 -1.95
C LYS A 21 -7.38 -20.72 -2.14
N ALA A 22 -8.36 -20.37 -1.30
CA ALA A 22 -9.00 -19.06 -1.35
C ALA A 22 -7.99 -17.92 -1.07
N LEU A 23 -7.04 -18.13 -0.16
CA LEU A 23 -5.93 -17.21 0.05
C LEU A 23 -5.04 -17.07 -1.19
N GLU A 24 -4.62 -18.19 -1.78
CA GLU A 24 -3.76 -18.22 -2.97
C GLU A 24 -4.38 -17.44 -4.15
N GLU A 25 -5.70 -17.54 -4.33
CA GLU A 25 -6.43 -16.82 -5.38
C GLU A 25 -6.63 -15.33 -5.04
N ALA A 26 -6.79 -14.96 -3.76
CA ALA A 26 -7.09 -13.60 -3.34
C ALA A 26 -5.85 -12.72 -3.09
N LEU A 27 -4.72 -13.33 -2.74
CA LEU A 27 -3.49 -12.63 -2.38
C LEU A 27 -2.88 -11.82 -3.54
N PRO A 28 -2.79 -12.32 -4.79
CA PRO A 28 -2.18 -11.58 -5.90
C PRO A 28 -2.83 -10.22 -6.16
N ALA A 29 -4.17 -10.14 -6.09
CA ALA A 29 -4.89 -8.89 -6.29
C ALA A 29 -4.60 -7.85 -5.18
N ALA A 30 -4.30 -8.29 -3.96
CA ALA A 30 -3.88 -7.38 -2.90
C ALA A 30 -2.42 -6.92 -3.11
N MET A 31 -1.54 -7.84 -3.51
CA MET A 31 -0.14 -7.52 -3.83
C MET A 31 -0.04 -6.51 -4.97
N GLU A 32 -0.80 -6.71 -6.04
CA GLU A 32 -0.83 -5.80 -7.20
C GLU A 32 -1.22 -4.38 -6.80
N LEU A 33 -2.22 -4.20 -5.93
CA LEU A 33 -2.59 -2.87 -5.44
C LEU A 33 -1.51 -2.22 -4.57
N VAL A 34 -0.75 -3.01 -3.80
CA VAL A 34 0.40 -2.49 -3.05
C VAL A 34 1.51 -2.06 -4.00
N THR A 35 1.80 -2.86 -5.04
CA THR A 35 2.76 -2.50 -6.09
C THR A 35 2.35 -1.22 -6.81
N ILE A 36 1.07 -1.07 -7.19
CA ILE A 36 0.58 0.18 -7.80
C ILE A 36 0.77 1.38 -6.85
N ALA A 37 0.55 1.20 -5.55
CA ALA A 37 0.80 2.26 -4.58
C ALA A 37 2.29 2.60 -4.47
N GLU A 38 3.20 1.62 -4.51
CA GLU A 38 4.65 1.81 -4.53
C GLU A 38 5.10 2.52 -5.81
N ASP A 39 4.68 2.05 -6.98
CA ASP A 39 4.99 2.65 -8.29
C ASP A 39 4.49 4.10 -8.38
N SER A 40 3.30 4.37 -7.82
CA SER A 40 2.76 5.73 -7.79
C SER A 40 3.60 6.68 -6.92
N LEU A 41 4.21 6.19 -5.83
CA LEU A 41 5.13 6.95 -5.00
C LEU A 41 6.44 7.22 -5.74
N ASP A 42 6.93 6.27 -6.52
CA ASP A 42 8.12 6.48 -7.37
C ASP A 42 7.84 7.58 -8.41
N ALA A 43 6.63 7.63 -8.96
CA ALA A 43 6.21 8.72 -9.85
C ALA A 43 6.18 10.09 -9.13
N VAL A 44 5.73 10.14 -7.86
CA VAL A 44 5.82 11.37 -7.04
C VAL A 44 7.26 11.81 -6.89
N THR A 45 8.15 10.88 -6.54
CA THR A 45 9.57 11.17 -6.34
C THR A 45 10.22 11.67 -7.64
N GLY A 46 9.88 11.05 -8.77
CA GLY A 46 10.33 11.48 -10.09
C GLY A 46 9.88 12.90 -10.45
N ALA A 47 8.60 13.21 -10.23
CA ALA A 47 8.04 14.55 -10.47
C ALA A 47 8.62 15.63 -9.54
N ALA A 48 9.02 15.24 -8.32
CA ALA A 48 9.60 16.14 -7.33
C ALA A 48 11.11 16.36 -7.52
N ASN A 49 11.79 15.56 -8.35
CA ASN A 49 13.23 15.68 -8.60
C ASN A 49 13.64 17.10 -9.02
N PRO A 50 12.99 17.76 -10.01
CA PRO A 50 13.38 19.11 -10.46
C PRO A 50 13.25 20.19 -9.38
N ILE A 51 12.45 19.96 -8.34
CA ILE A 51 12.27 20.85 -7.19
C ILE A 51 13.37 20.61 -6.14
N SER A 52 13.94 19.39 -6.12
CA SER A 52 14.88 18.92 -5.11
C SER A 52 16.35 19.15 -5.50
N VAL A 53 16.66 19.29 -6.80
CA VAL A 53 18.01 19.61 -7.27
C VAL A 53 18.22 21.13 -7.17
N ASP A 54 19.34 21.53 -6.57
CA ASP A 54 19.78 22.87 -6.09
C ASP A 54 19.62 24.13 -7.00
N ASP A 55 18.85 24.11 -8.08
CA ASP A 55 18.56 25.29 -8.94
C ASP A 55 17.15 25.86 -8.74
N ALA A 56 16.35 25.33 -7.81
CA ALA A 56 15.00 25.84 -7.50
C ALA A 56 15.00 27.05 -6.54
N ASP A 57 16.03 27.90 -6.65
CA ASP A 57 16.21 29.09 -5.82
C ASP A 57 15.25 30.24 -6.18
N GLU A 58 14.45 30.04 -7.21
CA GLU A 58 13.40 30.95 -7.65
C GLU A 58 12.14 30.18 -8.04
N MET A 59 10.98 30.83 -7.90
CA MET A 59 9.70 30.30 -8.34
C MET A 59 9.55 30.46 -9.87
N THR A 60 10.40 29.78 -10.63
CA THR A 60 10.37 29.79 -12.09
C THR A 60 9.15 29.03 -12.62
N GLU A 61 8.79 29.27 -13.89
CA GLU A 61 7.70 28.53 -14.55
C GLU A 61 7.95 27.01 -14.54
N SER A 62 9.19 26.56 -14.72
CA SER A 62 9.54 25.13 -14.66
C SER A 62 9.35 24.53 -13.26
N VAL A 63 9.68 25.28 -12.20
CA VAL A 63 9.43 24.84 -10.81
C VAL A 63 7.93 24.76 -10.53
N LEU A 64 7.14 25.73 -11.00
CA LEU A 64 5.67 25.70 -10.85
C LEU A 64 5.03 24.51 -11.57
N VAL A 65 5.52 24.17 -12.78
CA VAL A 65 5.09 22.97 -13.50
C VAL A 65 5.44 21.72 -12.70
N ALA A 66 6.68 21.59 -12.23
CA ALA A 66 7.11 20.43 -11.43
C ALA A 66 6.31 20.29 -10.12
N ILE A 67 5.99 21.40 -9.45
CA ILE A 67 5.11 21.41 -8.27
C ILE A 67 3.72 20.88 -8.64
N SER A 68 3.13 21.39 -9.72
CA SER A 68 1.80 20.94 -10.17
C SER A 68 1.78 19.46 -10.55
N GLU A 69 2.82 18.97 -11.24
CA GLU A 69 2.97 17.57 -11.58
C GLU A 69 3.14 16.69 -10.34
N THR A 70 3.94 17.15 -9.37
CA THR A 70 4.12 16.47 -8.09
C THR A 70 2.80 16.39 -7.33
N GLU A 71 2.04 17.47 -7.22
CA GLU A 71 0.72 17.47 -6.55
C GLU A 71 -0.27 16.53 -7.22
N ALA A 72 -0.30 16.50 -8.56
CA ALA A 72 -1.14 15.56 -9.31
C ALA A 72 -0.71 14.10 -9.08
N ALA A 73 0.59 13.82 -9.04
CA ALA A 73 1.12 12.51 -8.72
C ALA A 73 0.81 12.09 -7.27
N VAL A 74 0.90 13.02 -6.32
CA VAL A 74 0.53 12.79 -4.91
C VAL A 74 -0.93 12.39 -4.81
N ALA A 75 -1.84 13.09 -5.48
CA ALA A 75 -3.26 12.76 -5.47
C ALA A 75 -3.52 11.32 -5.96
N LYS A 76 -2.87 10.91 -7.07
CA LYS A 76 -2.96 9.55 -7.59
C LYS A 76 -2.38 8.52 -6.61
N SER A 77 -1.25 8.83 -5.97
CA SER A 77 -0.65 7.94 -4.97
C SER A 77 -1.53 7.77 -3.74
N GLN A 78 -2.17 8.84 -3.26
CA GLN A 78 -3.15 8.76 -2.17
C GLN A 78 -4.35 7.87 -2.53
N GLU A 79 -4.86 7.96 -3.76
CA GLU A 79 -5.95 7.10 -4.25
C GLU A 79 -5.53 5.63 -4.32
N ALA A 80 -4.33 5.34 -4.85
CA ALA A 80 -3.77 3.99 -4.92
C ALA A 80 -3.59 3.38 -3.51
N ILE A 81 -2.99 4.13 -2.59
CA ILE A 81 -2.82 3.73 -1.19
C ILE A 81 -4.19 3.43 -0.56
N LYS A 82 -5.19 4.30 -0.77
CA LYS A 82 -6.55 4.11 -0.23
C LYS A 82 -7.21 2.84 -0.78
N ALA A 83 -7.09 2.59 -2.08
CA ALA A 83 -7.63 1.39 -2.72
C ALA A 83 -6.98 0.12 -2.15
N ALA A 84 -5.65 0.11 -2.00
CA ALA A 84 -4.90 -1.00 -1.44
C ALA A 84 -5.29 -1.28 0.03
N TYR A 85 -5.39 -0.25 0.87
CA TYR A 85 -5.86 -0.39 2.26
C TYR A 85 -7.27 -0.98 2.34
N ALA A 86 -8.19 -0.52 1.48
CA ALA A 86 -9.55 -1.03 1.46
C ALA A 86 -9.58 -2.53 1.10
N LYS A 87 -8.82 -2.94 0.08
CA LYS A 87 -8.72 -4.35 -0.34
C LYS A 87 -8.12 -5.23 0.75
N ILE A 88 -6.99 -4.81 1.35
CA ILE A 88 -6.33 -5.57 2.42
C ILE A 88 -7.26 -5.70 3.64
N THR A 89 -7.94 -4.61 4.03
CA THR A 89 -8.88 -4.64 5.16
C THR A 89 -10.04 -5.62 4.90
N ALA A 90 -10.58 -5.65 3.68
CA ALA A 90 -11.61 -6.60 3.29
C ALA A 90 -11.10 -8.05 3.35
N ASN A 91 -9.91 -8.30 2.83
CA ASN A 91 -9.30 -9.62 2.83
C ASN A 91 -8.96 -10.11 4.25
N ILE A 92 -8.45 -9.24 5.14
CA ILE A 92 -8.24 -9.55 6.57
C ILE A 92 -9.55 -9.93 7.23
N LYS A 93 -10.65 -9.24 6.90
CA LYS A 93 -11.97 -9.57 7.44
C LYS A 93 -12.40 -10.98 7.03
N SER A 94 -12.25 -11.33 5.75
CA SER A 94 -12.56 -12.68 5.26
C SER A 94 -11.65 -13.75 5.87
N ALA A 95 -10.35 -13.48 5.98
CA ALA A 95 -9.36 -14.40 6.53
C ALA A 95 -9.60 -14.75 8.02
N LYS A 96 -10.35 -13.93 8.76
CA LYS A 96 -10.70 -14.23 10.16
C LYS A 96 -11.57 -15.48 10.31
N ASP A 97 -12.30 -15.85 9.27
CA ASP A 97 -13.21 -17.00 9.28
C ASP A 97 -12.54 -18.28 8.73
N TYR A 98 -11.28 -18.19 8.28
CA TYR A 98 -10.52 -19.34 7.80
C TYR A 98 -10.18 -20.33 8.92
N ALA A 99 -9.92 -21.57 8.53
CA ALA A 99 -9.34 -22.60 9.37
C ALA A 99 -7.99 -22.15 9.98
N PRO A 100 -7.61 -22.69 11.16
CA PRO A 100 -6.51 -22.14 11.97
C PRO A 100 -5.18 -21.88 11.24
N GLU A 101 -4.70 -22.82 10.44
CA GLU A 101 -3.41 -22.66 9.75
C GLU A 101 -3.53 -21.69 8.58
N ALA A 102 -4.56 -21.83 7.73
CA ALA A 102 -4.83 -20.91 6.63
C ALA A 102 -5.04 -19.46 7.12
N LYS A 103 -5.75 -19.29 8.24
CA LYS A 103 -5.94 -18.00 8.91
C LYS A 103 -4.63 -17.39 9.36
N LYS A 104 -3.77 -18.17 9.99
CA LYS A 104 -2.46 -17.70 10.48
C LYS A 104 -1.60 -17.20 9.31
N VAL A 105 -1.54 -17.96 8.22
CA VAL A 105 -0.81 -17.57 7.01
C VAL A 105 -1.42 -16.31 6.41
N ALA A 106 -2.74 -16.30 6.16
CA ALA A 106 -3.44 -15.16 5.57
C ALA A 106 -3.24 -13.85 6.36
N LEU A 107 -3.39 -13.89 7.69
CA LEU A 107 -3.20 -12.72 8.53
C LEU A 107 -1.74 -12.24 8.53
N THR A 108 -0.77 -13.14 8.43
CA THR A 108 0.66 -12.79 8.34
C THR A 108 0.93 -12.06 7.03
N GLU A 109 0.51 -12.62 5.89
CA GLU A 109 0.70 -12.04 4.57
C GLU A 109 0.03 -10.67 4.44
N TYR A 110 -1.24 -10.55 4.85
CA TYR A 110 -1.96 -9.28 4.79
C TYR A 110 -1.41 -8.23 5.75
N SER A 111 -0.88 -8.63 6.92
CA SER A 111 -0.22 -7.68 7.83
C SER A 111 1.07 -7.13 7.23
N ALA A 112 1.88 -7.98 6.58
CA ALA A 112 3.08 -7.54 5.87
C ALA A 112 2.75 -6.54 4.74
N LEU A 113 1.69 -6.79 3.97
CA LEU A 113 1.22 -5.85 2.95
C LEU A 113 0.73 -4.52 3.55
N GLN A 114 0.06 -4.56 4.71
CA GLN A 114 -0.38 -3.37 5.41
C GLN A 114 0.80 -2.54 5.95
N GLU A 115 1.86 -3.18 6.44
CA GLU A 115 3.10 -2.52 6.86
C GLU A 115 3.76 -1.79 5.69
N LYS A 116 3.91 -2.44 4.53
CA LYS A 116 4.44 -1.81 3.31
C LYS A 116 3.64 -0.56 2.93
N LEU A 117 2.31 -0.64 2.88
CA LEU A 117 1.47 0.54 2.60
C LEU A 117 1.62 1.66 3.64
N SER A 118 1.85 1.32 4.89
CA SER A 118 2.13 2.31 5.95
C SER A 118 3.44 3.03 5.68
N GLU A 119 4.48 2.30 5.26
CA GLU A 119 5.74 2.88 4.84
C GLU A 119 5.61 3.75 3.59
N THR A 120 4.90 3.29 2.55
CA THR A 120 4.62 4.06 1.34
C THR A 120 3.92 5.38 1.68
N LYS A 121 2.89 5.33 2.54
CA LYS A 121 2.20 6.53 3.01
C LYS A 121 3.12 7.48 3.79
N LYS A 122 3.99 6.96 4.64
CA LYS A 122 4.98 7.78 5.37
C LYS A 122 5.94 8.48 4.41
N LYS A 123 6.40 7.78 3.35
CA LYS A 123 7.28 8.35 2.32
C LYS A 123 6.57 9.37 1.43
N LEU A 124 5.25 9.26 1.25
CA LEU A 124 4.45 10.24 0.51
C LEU A 124 4.26 11.57 1.27
N ALA A 125 4.18 11.52 2.61
CA ALA A 125 3.82 12.65 3.47
C ALA A 125 4.62 13.96 3.22
N PRO A 126 5.94 13.95 2.96
CA PRO A 126 6.70 15.18 2.67
C PRO A 126 6.22 15.91 1.41
N PHE A 127 5.68 15.19 0.43
CA PHE A 127 5.26 15.74 -0.87
C PHE A 127 3.85 16.33 -0.84
N GLU A 128 3.03 16.00 0.16
CA GLU A 128 1.65 16.52 0.30
C GLU A 128 1.58 18.04 0.45
N ARG A 129 2.69 18.67 0.85
CA ARG A 129 2.81 20.12 1.05
C ARG A 129 3.97 20.71 0.26
N ILE A 130 4.37 20.07 -0.84
CA ILE A 130 5.60 20.43 -1.58
C ILE A 130 5.65 21.91 -1.95
N ARG A 131 4.53 22.48 -2.42
CA ARG A 131 4.42 23.92 -2.75
C ARG A 131 4.72 24.82 -1.56
N LYS A 132 4.00 24.62 -0.46
CA LYS A 132 4.17 25.41 0.77
C LYS A 132 5.57 25.25 1.36
N SER A 133 6.13 24.05 1.29
CA SER A 133 7.49 23.76 1.73
C SER A 133 8.52 24.49 0.87
N HIS A 134 8.27 24.62 -0.44
CA HIS A 134 9.14 25.36 -1.35
C HIS A 134 9.06 26.88 -1.10
N GLU A 135 7.86 27.43 -0.99
CA GLU A 135 7.62 28.85 -0.65
C GLU A 135 8.33 29.25 0.64
N MET A 136 8.17 28.47 1.71
CA MET A 136 8.81 28.75 3.00
C MET A 136 10.34 28.70 2.93
N LYS A 137 10.92 27.83 2.09
CA LYS A 137 12.38 27.78 1.89
C LYS A 137 12.89 29.06 1.22
N LEU A 138 12.13 29.63 0.28
CA LEU A 138 12.47 30.90 -0.37
C LEU A 138 12.37 32.08 0.61
N GLU A 139 11.36 32.10 1.48
CA GLU A 139 11.16 33.18 2.47
C GLU A 139 12.20 33.19 3.59
N CYS A 140 12.78 32.04 3.94
CA CYS A 140 13.79 31.90 4.99
C CYS A 140 15.24 32.08 4.51
N LYS A 141 15.46 32.33 3.21
CA LYS A 141 16.78 32.65 2.62
C LYS A 141 17.08 34.15 2.73
#